data_AF-A0AAW0SG12-F1
#
_entry.id   AF-A0AAW0SG12-F1
#
_cell.length_a   1.000
_cell.length_b   1.000
_cell.length_c   1.000
_cell.angle_alpha   90.00
_cell.angle_beta   90.00
_cell.angle_gamma   90.00
#
_symmetry.space_group_name_H-M   'P 1'
#
loop_
_entity.id
_entity.type
_entity.pdbx_description
1 polymer ?
#
loop_
_entity_poly.entity_id
_entity_poly.type
_entity_poly.pdbx_seq_one_letter_code
_entity_poly.pdbx_strand_id
1 'polypeptide(L)'
;MQCITLEGASLGIDYYFLKPDWSRLADTEQASILRDAIVIAFANCSTSVFAGFVIFSILGFLAHELGVGVEEVASSGSGLAFVVYPAAVTLMPLAPLWSLLFFAMLITLGLDSQFTMVEAVTTAILDQFLSLRSRKPLVVGVTCLLLFIMGLTMCLEGGVYMFELFFFFSSGLSVIILAITEIVGVHYVYGAPMISTAIAFGA
;
A
#
# COMPACT_ATOMS: atom_id res chain seq x y z
N MET A 1 -33.35 7.67 -24.27
CA MET A 1 -33.87 6.58 -23.40
C MET A 1 -34.63 5.49 -24.19
N GLN A 2 -34.42 5.32 -25.50
CA GLN A 2 -35.13 4.31 -26.32
C GLN A 2 -34.43 2.94 -26.43
N CYS A 3 -33.18 2.80 -25.96
CA CYS A 3 -32.46 1.53 -26.06
C CYS A 3 -32.96 0.44 -25.09
N ILE A 4 -33.67 0.81 -24.02
CA ILE A 4 -34.10 -0.12 -22.95
C ILE A 4 -35.50 -0.71 -23.24
N THR A 5 -36.26 -0.11 -24.17
CA THR A 5 -37.63 -0.54 -24.53
C THR A 5 -37.67 -1.50 -25.73
N LEU A 6 -36.51 -1.88 -26.28
CA LEU A 6 -36.41 -2.87 -27.36
C LEU A 6 -36.70 -4.27 -26.80
N GLU A 7 -37.58 -5.03 -27.48
CA GLU A 7 -37.82 -6.44 -27.14
C GLU A 7 -36.50 -7.22 -27.20
N GLY A 8 -36.10 -7.84 -26.08
CA GLY A 8 -34.81 -8.54 -25.94
C GLY A 8 -33.70 -7.72 -25.25
N ALA A 9 -33.92 -6.43 -24.94
CA ALA A 9 -32.95 -5.64 -24.18
C ALA A 9 -32.68 -6.22 -22.77
N SER A 10 -33.68 -6.85 -22.14
CA SER A 10 -33.53 -7.55 -20.86
C SER A 10 -32.60 -8.76 -20.95
N LEU A 11 -32.59 -9.49 -22.07
CA LEU A 11 -31.68 -10.62 -22.31
C LEU A 11 -30.21 -10.16 -22.41
N GLY A 12 -29.95 -8.99 -23.01
CA GLY A 12 -28.61 -8.40 -23.06
C GLY A 12 -28.12 -7.90 -21.70
N ILE A 13 -29.03 -7.32 -20.90
CA ILE A 13 -28.74 -6.89 -19.53
C ILE A 13 -28.49 -8.13 -18.63
N ASP A 14 -29.32 -9.17 -18.73
CA ASP A 14 -29.14 -10.42 -17.99
C ASP A 14 -27.83 -11.15 -18.38
N TYR A 15 -27.46 -11.13 -19.66
CA TYR A 15 -26.21 -11.74 -20.13
C TYR A 15 -24.97 -10.97 -19.66
N TYR A 16 -25.03 -9.63 -19.57
CA TYR A 16 -23.88 -8.80 -19.20
C TYR A 16 -23.74 -8.58 -17.67
N PHE A 17 -24.85 -8.46 -16.92
CA PHE A 17 -24.83 -8.21 -15.47
C PHE A 17 -25.05 -9.46 -14.60
N LEU A 18 -25.84 -10.44 -15.05
CA LEU A 18 -26.30 -11.54 -14.19
C LEU A 18 -25.64 -12.90 -14.48
N LYS A 19 -24.79 -12.98 -15.49
CA LYS A 19 -23.90 -14.13 -15.73
C LYS A 19 -22.43 -13.72 -15.67
N PRO A 20 -21.87 -13.44 -14.49
CA PRO A 20 -20.43 -13.37 -14.35
C PRO A 20 -19.85 -14.77 -14.67
N ASP A 21 -19.19 -14.87 -15.81
CA ASP A 21 -18.54 -16.09 -16.29
C ASP A 21 -17.18 -16.22 -15.59
N TRP A 22 -17.21 -16.67 -14.34
CA TRP A 22 -16.03 -16.82 -13.48
C TRP A 22 -14.97 -17.77 -14.06
N SER A 23 -15.34 -18.65 -14.99
CA SER A 23 -14.42 -19.52 -15.75
C SER A 23 -13.44 -18.74 -16.62
N ARG A 24 -13.82 -17.56 -17.11
CA ARG A 24 -12.93 -16.69 -17.89
C ARG A 24 -11.83 -16.03 -17.05
N LEU A 25 -11.95 -16.06 -15.72
CA LEU A 25 -10.91 -15.61 -14.81
C LEU A 25 -9.74 -16.60 -14.65
N ALA A 26 -9.86 -17.81 -15.20
CA ALA A 26 -8.84 -18.85 -15.06
C ALA A 26 -7.77 -18.82 -16.18
N ASP A 27 -8.12 -18.39 -17.40
CA ASP A 27 -7.31 -18.72 -18.60
C ASP A 27 -6.91 -17.52 -19.49
N THR A 28 -6.99 -16.27 -19.02
CA THR A 28 -6.49 -15.11 -19.79
C THR A 28 -5.56 -14.25 -18.93
N GLU A 29 -4.47 -13.72 -19.49
CA GLU A 29 -3.52 -12.87 -18.75
C GLU A 29 -4.18 -11.61 -18.13
N GLN A 30 -5.26 -11.13 -18.76
CA GLN A 30 -6.15 -10.06 -18.27
C GLN A 30 -6.89 -10.43 -16.99
N ALA A 31 -7.31 -11.69 -16.93
CA ALA A 31 -8.02 -12.27 -15.81
C ALA A 31 -7.07 -12.47 -14.61
N SER A 32 -5.79 -12.78 -14.85
CA SER A 32 -4.78 -12.79 -13.78
C SER A 32 -4.54 -11.40 -13.20
N ILE A 33 -4.35 -10.34 -14.01
CA ILE A 33 -4.08 -9.00 -13.47
C ILE A 33 -5.28 -8.47 -12.66
N LEU A 34 -6.51 -8.63 -13.16
CA LEU A 34 -7.71 -8.21 -12.43
C LEU A 34 -7.90 -9.03 -11.14
N ARG A 35 -7.70 -10.34 -11.20
CA ARG A 35 -7.77 -11.22 -10.03
C ARG A 35 -6.70 -10.83 -9.00
N ASP A 36 -5.47 -10.60 -9.42
CA ASP A 36 -4.36 -10.22 -8.56
C ASP A 36 -4.64 -8.87 -7.91
N ALA A 37 -5.11 -7.88 -8.67
CA ALA A 37 -5.49 -6.57 -8.13
C ALA A 37 -6.59 -6.67 -7.06
N ILE A 38 -7.65 -7.47 -7.31
CA ILE A 38 -8.74 -7.69 -6.34
C ILE A 38 -8.23 -8.41 -5.10
N VAL A 39 -7.42 -9.48 -5.27
CA VAL A 39 -6.87 -10.26 -4.17
C VAL A 39 -5.94 -9.40 -3.31
N ILE A 40 -5.06 -8.61 -3.92
CA ILE A 40 -4.15 -7.70 -3.22
C ILE A 40 -4.93 -6.63 -2.44
N ALA A 41 -5.92 -6.00 -3.07
CA ALA A 41 -6.76 -4.99 -2.41
C ALA A 41 -7.50 -5.57 -1.20
N PHE A 42 -8.13 -6.73 -1.36
CA PHE A 42 -8.85 -7.40 -0.28
C PHE A 42 -7.91 -7.87 0.83
N ALA A 43 -6.75 -8.45 0.47
CA ALA A 43 -5.72 -8.86 1.43
C ALA A 43 -5.20 -7.68 2.26
N ASN A 44 -4.92 -6.54 1.62
CA ASN A 44 -4.51 -5.32 2.30
C ASN A 44 -5.57 -4.79 3.28
N CYS A 45 -6.84 -4.72 2.83
CA CYS A 45 -7.94 -4.27 3.69
C CYS A 45 -8.18 -5.22 4.87
N SER A 46 -8.17 -6.53 4.62
CA SER A 46 -8.36 -7.54 5.68
C SER A 46 -7.23 -7.51 6.71
N THR A 47 -5.98 -7.34 6.26
CA THR A 47 -4.82 -7.19 7.14
C THR A 47 -4.94 -5.92 7.99
N SER A 48 -5.39 -4.81 7.40
CA SER A 48 -5.61 -3.55 8.13
C SER A 48 -6.69 -3.67 9.20
N VAL A 49 -7.81 -4.35 8.88
CA VAL A 49 -8.89 -4.62 9.84
C VAL A 49 -8.39 -5.53 10.97
N PHE A 50 -7.68 -6.61 10.64
CA PHE A 50 -7.09 -7.52 11.61
C PHE A 50 -6.08 -6.81 12.53
N ALA A 51 -5.19 -6.00 11.95
CA ALA A 51 -4.25 -5.18 12.69
C ALA A 51 -4.97 -4.22 13.65
N GLY A 52 -6.07 -3.61 13.21
CA GLY A 52 -6.93 -2.79 14.07
C GLY A 52 -7.40 -3.54 15.32
N PHE A 53 -7.93 -4.75 15.16
CA PHE A 53 -8.33 -5.58 16.31
C PHE A 53 -7.16 -5.86 17.27
N VAL A 54 -5.98 -6.18 16.74
CA VAL A 54 -4.77 -6.43 17.55
C VAL A 54 -4.37 -5.17 18.33
N ILE A 55 -4.35 -4.01 17.67
CA ILE A 55 -3.99 -2.71 18.27
C ILE A 55 -4.95 -2.33 19.38
N PHE A 56 -6.25 -2.34 19.12
CA PHE A 56 -7.24 -1.97 20.13
C PHE A 56 -7.30 -2.95 21.30
N SER A 57 -7.00 -4.25 21.09
CA SER A 57 -6.91 -5.23 22.18
C SER A 57 -5.75 -4.94 23.13
N ILE A 58 -4.57 -4.61 22.59
CA ILE A 58 -3.38 -4.27 23.38
C ILE A 58 -3.57 -2.92 24.10
N LEU A 59 -4.19 -1.94 23.44
CA LEU A 59 -4.56 -0.67 24.07
C LEU A 59 -5.53 -0.86 25.23
N GLY A 60 -6.56 -1.68 25.05
CA GLY A 60 -7.51 -2.01 26.13
C GLY A 60 -6.84 -2.71 27.31
N PHE A 61 -5.92 -3.64 27.05
CA PHE A 61 -5.11 -4.28 28.09
C PHE A 61 -4.25 -3.27 28.85
N LEU A 62 -3.55 -2.38 28.15
CA LEU A 62 -2.71 -1.36 28.77
C LEU A 62 -3.54 -0.36 29.60
N ALA A 63 -4.70 0.07 29.09
CA ALA A 63 -5.62 0.95 29.80
C ALA A 63 -6.12 0.30 31.11
N HIS A 64 -6.44 -0.99 31.08
CA HIS A 64 -6.86 -1.74 32.26
C HIS A 64 -5.73 -1.85 33.31
N GLU A 65 -4.50 -2.16 32.90
CA GLU A 65 -3.35 -2.26 33.82
C GLU A 65 -2.96 -0.91 34.43
N LEU A 66 -3.08 0.19 33.66
CA LEU A 66 -2.75 1.54 34.12
C LEU A 66 -3.91 2.23 34.87
N GLY A 67 -5.12 1.68 34.81
CA GLY A 67 -6.32 2.27 35.41
C GLY A 67 -6.76 3.58 34.76
N VAL A 68 -6.49 3.76 33.46
CA VAL A 68 -6.80 4.97 32.68
C VAL A 68 -7.82 4.67 31.57
N GLY A 69 -8.39 5.73 30.98
CA GLY A 69 -9.25 5.60 29.80
C GLY A 69 -8.49 5.10 28.57
N VAL A 70 -9.18 4.42 27.65
CA VAL A 70 -8.56 3.93 26.39
C VAL A 70 -8.12 5.11 25.51
N GLU A 71 -8.83 6.23 25.58
CA GLU A 71 -8.50 7.49 24.92
C GLU A 71 -7.16 8.09 25.36
N GLU A 72 -6.71 7.82 26.59
CA GLU A 72 -5.43 8.32 27.09
C GLU A 72 -4.24 7.54 26.55
N VAL A 73 -4.43 6.24 26.24
CA VAL A 73 -3.39 5.37 25.67
C VAL A 73 -3.45 5.30 24.14
N ALA A 74 -4.57 5.65 23.52
CA ALA A 74 -4.77 5.68 22.07
C ALA A 74 -4.09 6.89 21.40
N SER A 75 -2.76 6.93 21.46
CA SER A 75 -1.97 7.86 20.65
C SER A 75 -2.01 7.49 19.16
N SER A 76 -1.81 8.47 18.27
CA SER A 76 -1.75 8.25 16.82
C SER A 76 -0.32 8.34 16.30
N GLY A 77 -0.04 7.68 15.17
CA GLY A 77 1.25 7.77 14.49
C GLY A 77 2.35 6.88 15.08
N SER A 78 3.60 7.30 14.92
CA SER A 78 4.80 6.54 15.33
C SER A 78 4.88 6.31 16.84
N GLY A 79 4.35 7.23 17.65
CA GLY A 79 4.30 7.10 19.12
C GLY A 79 3.52 5.87 19.59
N LEU A 80 2.47 5.47 18.87
CA LEU A 80 1.70 4.28 19.19
C LEU A 80 2.56 3.01 19.09
N ALA A 81 3.30 2.87 17.99
CA ALA A 81 4.13 1.69 17.73
C ALA A 81 5.42 1.65 18.58
N PHE A 82 6.03 2.80 18.88
CA PHE A 82 7.36 2.85 19.53
C PHE A 82 7.34 3.23 21.02
N VAL A 83 6.22 3.69 21.56
CA VAL A 83 6.08 4.03 22.98
C VAL A 83 5.01 3.16 23.65
N VAL A 84 3.78 3.22 23.13
CA VAL A 84 2.63 2.56 23.77
C VAL A 84 2.73 1.05 23.67
N TYR A 85 3.08 0.53 22.50
CA TYR A 85 3.23 -0.91 22.29
C TYR A 85 4.31 -1.56 23.15
N PRO A 86 5.56 -1.07 23.17
CA PRO A 86 6.59 -1.60 24.06
C PRO A 86 6.19 -1.54 25.53
N ALA A 87 5.49 -0.48 25.96
CA ALA A 87 4.98 -0.35 27.33
C ALA A 87 3.92 -1.40 27.68
N ALA A 88 3.06 -1.78 26.73
CA ALA A 88 2.11 -2.88 26.94
C ALA A 88 2.81 -4.24 26.95
N VAL A 89 3.78 -4.45 26.06
CA VAL A 89 4.49 -5.73 25.93
C VAL A 89 5.30 -6.08 27.17
N THR A 90 5.87 -5.10 27.88
CA THR A 90 6.64 -5.34 29.11
C THR A 90 5.79 -5.87 30.27
N LEU A 91 4.47 -5.64 30.22
CA LEU A 91 3.51 -6.14 31.21
C LEU A 91 3.01 -7.56 30.90
N MET A 92 3.27 -8.07 29.70
CA MET A 92 2.85 -9.42 29.29
C MET A 92 3.82 -10.51 29.79
N PRO A 93 3.31 -11.72 30.10
CA PRO A 93 4.18 -12.86 30.35
C PRO A 93 5.01 -13.18 29.11
N LEU A 94 6.28 -13.55 29.29
CA LEU A 94 7.24 -13.77 28.18
C LEU A 94 7.51 -12.52 27.32
N ALA A 95 7.51 -11.33 27.92
CA ALA A 95 7.78 -10.04 27.25
C ALA A 95 8.93 -10.06 26.21
N PRO A 96 10.09 -10.71 26.43
CA PRO A 96 11.16 -10.74 25.43
C PRO A 96 10.76 -11.38 24.09
N LEU A 97 9.92 -12.42 24.12
CA LEU A 97 9.43 -13.10 22.91
C LEU A 97 8.50 -12.18 22.11
N TRP A 98 7.55 -11.56 22.80
CA TRP A 98 6.56 -10.68 22.16
C TRP A 98 7.21 -9.41 21.59
N SER A 99 8.19 -8.83 22.28
CA SER A 99 8.97 -7.70 21.77
C SER A 99 9.71 -8.07 20.50
N LEU A 100 10.36 -9.25 20.46
CA LEU A 100 11.07 -9.72 19.27
C LEU A 100 10.11 -9.87 18.07
N LEU A 101 8.97 -10.53 18.28
CA LEU A 101 7.97 -10.74 17.22
C LEU A 101 7.39 -9.41 16.70
N PHE A 102 7.11 -8.47 17.60
CA PHE A 102 6.58 -7.15 17.23
C PHE A 102 7.58 -6.34 16.41
N PHE A 103 8.84 -6.23 16.85
CA PHE A 103 9.85 -5.49 16.10
C PHE A 103 10.25 -6.19 14.80
N ALA A 104 10.30 -7.52 14.78
CA ALA A 104 10.51 -8.27 13.54
C ALA A 104 9.38 -8.03 12.53
N MET A 105 8.13 -7.97 13.00
CA MET A 105 6.98 -7.58 12.18
C MET A 105 7.15 -6.15 11.63
N LEU A 106 7.50 -5.16 12.46
CA LEU A 106 7.72 -3.78 11.99
C LEU A 106 8.84 -3.69 10.94
N ILE A 107 9.94 -4.42 11.13
CA ILE A 107 11.05 -4.46 10.18
C ILE A 107 10.61 -5.10 8.86
N THR A 108 9.91 -6.23 8.90
CA THR A 108 9.47 -6.92 7.69
C THR A 108 8.43 -6.11 6.90
N LEU A 109 7.47 -5.47 7.59
CA LEU A 109 6.51 -4.55 6.96
C LEU A 109 7.20 -3.35 6.30
N GLY A 110 8.19 -2.75 6.99
CA GLY A 110 8.96 -1.65 6.44
C GLY A 110 9.81 -2.06 5.24
N LEU A 111 10.51 -3.19 5.33
CA LEU A 111 11.43 -3.65 4.28
C LEU A 111 10.72 -3.99 2.97
N ASP A 112 9.58 -4.68 3.02
CA ASP A 112 8.82 -5.05 1.84
C ASP A 112 8.39 -3.81 1.02
N SER A 113 7.85 -2.81 1.72
CA SER A 113 7.45 -1.53 1.10
C SER A 113 8.66 -0.78 0.54
N GLN A 114 9.79 -0.77 1.24
CA GLN A 114 11.01 -0.10 0.79
C GLN A 114 11.59 -0.73 -0.48
N PHE A 115 11.59 -2.07 -0.59
CA PHE A 115 12.03 -2.73 -1.82
C PHE A 115 11.16 -2.37 -3.02
N THR A 116 9.85 -2.32 -2.84
CA THR A 116 8.92 -1.91 -3.89
C THR A 116 9.18 -0.46 -4.36
N MET A 117 9.40 0.46 -3.43
CA MET A 117 9.69 1.86 -3.78
C MET A 117 11.02 2.05 -4.51
N VAL A 118 12.10 1.39 -4.04
CA VAL A 118 13.41 1.45 -4.71
C VAL A 118 13.34 0.81 -6.09
N GLU A 119 12.65 -0.32 -6.25
CA GLU A 119 12.44 -0.95 -7.55
C GLU A 119 11.64 -0.03 -8.49
N ALA A 120 10.60 0.64 -8.01
CA ALA A 120 9.82 1.59 -8.82
C ALA A 120 10.67 2.76 -9.33
N VAL A 121 11.46 3.39 -8.46
CA VAL A 121 12.35 4.50 -8.83
C VAL A 121 13.43 4.04 -9.81
N THR A 122 14.08 2.90 -9.52
CA THR A 122 15.16 2.39 -10.37
C THR A 122 14.65 1.92 -11.72
N THR A 123 13.47 1.30 -11.77
CA THR A 123 12.81 0.91 -13.03
C THR A 123 12.48 2.13 -13.87
N ALA A 124 11.91 3.19 -13.29
CA ALA A 124 11.63 4.44 -14.00
C ALA A 124 12.90 5.08 -14.61
N ILE A 125 14.03 5.05 -13.89
CA ILE A 125 15.32 5.54 -14.40
C ILE A 125 15.80 4.68 -15.58
N LEU A 126 15.68 3.35 -15.46
CA LEU A 126 16.15 2.41 -16.49
C LEU A 126 15.30 2.44 -17.76
N ASP A 127 14.01 2.71 -17.63
CA ASP A 127 13.10 2.85 -18.77
C ASP A 127 13.34 4.17 -19.52
N GLN A 128 13.71 5.24 -18.82
CA GLN A 128 14.10 6.51 -19.44
C GLN A 128 15.49 6.45 -20.11
N PHE A 129 16.44 5.72 -19.51
CA PHE A 129 17.82 5.64 -19.97
C PHE A 129 18.23 4.20 -20.28
N LEU A 130 17.88 3.74 -21.49
CA LEU A 130 18.15 2.38 -21.98
C LEU A 130 19.62 1.95 -21.88
N SER A 131 20.58 2.89 -21.99
CA SER A 131 22.01 2.61 -21.86
C SER A 131 22.41 2.12 -20.46
N LEU A 132 21.67 2.55 -19.43
CA LEU A 132 21.91 2.18 -18.04
C LEU A 132 21.36 0.80 -17.68
N ARG A 133 20.53 0.16 -18.53
CA ARG A 133 19.96 -1.18 -18.29
C ARG A 133 21.04 -2.25 -18.13
N SER A 134 22.14 -2.13 -18.88
CA SER A 134 23.33 -3.00 -18.75
C SER A 134 24.05 -2.87 -17.41
N ARG A 135 23.78 -1.79 -16.67
CA ARG A 135 24.41 -1.43 -15.40
C ARG A 135 23.38 -1.32 -14.26
N LYS A 136 22.26 -2.05 -14.32
CA LYS A 136 21.21 -2.04 -13.29
C LYS A 136 21.75 -2.12 -11.85
N PRO A 137 22.70 -3.02 -11.50
CA PRO A 137 23.22 -3.09 -10.13
C PRO A 137 23.91 -1.79 -9.67
N LEU A 138 24.59 -1.08 -10.58
CA LEU A 138 25.23 0.20 -10.27
C LEU A 138 24.18 1.30 -10.05
N VAL A 139 23.11 1.33 -10.86
CA VAL A 139 22.01 2.30 -10.70
C VAL A 139 21.34 2.12 -9.34
N VAL A 140 21.00 0.88 -8.98
CA VAL A 140 20.42 0.55 -7.67
C VAL A 140 21.37 0.98 -6.55
N GLY A 141 22.66 0.63 -6.63
CA GLY A 141 23.65 1.01 -5.62
C GLY A 141 23.79 2.53 -5.42
N VAL A 142 23.79 3.30 -6.52
CA VAL A 142 23.84 4.77 -6.46
C VAL A 142 22.55 5.33 -5.86
N THR A 143 21.38 4.85 -6.29
CA THR A 143 20.09 5.30 -5.73
C THR A 143 20.01 5.02 -4.23
N CYS A 144 20.38 3.82 -3.79
CA CYS A 144 20.40 3.48 -2.36
C CYS A 144 21.39 4.34 -1.57
N LEU A 145 22.57 4.63 -2.13
CA LEU A 145 23.56 5.50 -1.48
C LEU A 145 23.04 6.93 -1.32
N LEU A 146 22.39 7.47 -2.35
CA LEU A 146 21.78 8.81 -2.30
C LEU A 146 20.65 8.85 -1.25
N LEU A 147 19.76 7.87 -1.25
CA LEU A 147 18.69 7.75 -0.26
C LEU A 147 19.24 7.59 1.16
N PHE A 148 20.34 6.85 1.35
CA PHE A 148 21.01 6.73 2.63
C PHE A 148 21.55 8.08 3.13
N ILE A 149 22.26 8.84 2.28
CA ILE A 149 22.79 10.16 2.62
C ILE A 149 21.66 11.13 2.98
N MET A 150 20.56 11.12 2.23
CA MET A 150 19.39 11.94 2.54
C MET A 150 18.73 11.49 3.87
N GLY A 151 18.59 10.17 4.07
CA GLY A 151 18.03 9.58 5.28
C GLY A 151 18.85 9.85 6.54
N LEU A 152 20.17 10.05 6.44
CA LEU A 152 21.01 10.42 7.58
C LEU A 152 20.50 11.67 8.29
N THR A 153 19.92 12.64 7.57
CA THR A 153 19.33 13.85 8.18
C THR A 153 18.24 13.54 9.21
N MET A 154 17.55 12.41 9.04
CA MET A 154 16.47 11.93 9.93
C MET A 154 17.01 11.13 11.12
N CYS A 155 18.31 10.81 11.16
CA CYS A 155 18.97 10.09 12.25
C CYS A 155 19.70 11.00 13.25
N LEU A 156 19.75 12.31 13.01
CA LEU A 156 20.33 13.28 13.95
C LEU A 156 19.39 13.52 15.15
N GLU A 157 19.86 14.21 16.19
CA GLU A 157 19.09 14.48 17.43
C GLU A 157 17.74 15.19 17.20
N GLY A 158 17.62 15.98 16.13
CA GLY A 158 16.37 16.62 15.69
C GLY A 158 15.60 15.87 14.59
N GLY A 159 16.01 14.63 14.29
CA GLY A 159 15.54 13.86 13.14
C GLY A 159 14.06 13.53 13.17
N VAL A 160 13.45 13.41 14.36
CA VAL A 160 12.00 13.18 14.52
C VAL A 160 11.18 14.31 13.91
N TYR A 161 11.61 15.57 14.04
CA TYR A 161 10.92 16.71 13.43
C TYR A 161 10.99 16.67 11.90
N MET A 162 12.16 16.31 11.36
CA MET A 162 12.32 16.10 9.92
C MET A 162 11.43 14.95 9.44
N PHE A 163 11.39 13.84 10.19
CA PHE A 163 10.55 12.70 9.89
C PHE A 163 9.07 13.06 9.85
N GLU A 164 8.54 13.75 10.85
CA GLU A 164 7.14 14.15 10.88
C GLU A 164 6.79 15.12 9.76
N LEU A 165 7.68 16.07 9.45
CA LEU A 165 7.51 17.01 8.35
C LEU A 165 7.44 16.29 7.01
N PHE A 166 8.38 15.39 6.73
CA PHE A 166 8.34 14.59 5.51
C PHE A 166 7.10 13.68 5.47
N PHE A 167 6.74 13.03 6.58
CA PHE A 167 5.58 12.15 6.63
C PHE A 167 4.28 12.89 6.28
N PHE A 168 4.08 14.07 6.87
CA PHE A 168 2.84 14.84 6.66
C PHE A 168 2.77 15.47 5.25
N PHE A 169 3.87 16.03 4.75
CA PHE A 169 3.87 16.74 3.46
C PHE A 169 4.17 15.87 2.25
N SER A 170 4.98 14.82 2.37
CA SER A 170 5.41 13.99 1.23
C SER A 170 4.33 13.04 0.73
N SER A 171 3.47 12.52 1.61
CA SER A 171 2.50 11.47 1.26
C SER A 171 1.04 11.92 1.31
N GLY A 172 0.71 13.05 1.96
CA GLY A 172 -0.67 13.46 2.21
C GLY A 172 -1.41 13.88 0.94
N LEU A 173 -1.28 15.15 0.55
CA LEU A 173 -2.01 15.70 -0.60
C LEU A 173 -1.35 15.39 -1.95
N SER A 174 -0.02 15.25 -1.98
CA SER A 174 0.77 15.00 -3.19
C SER A 174 0.33 13.73 -3.92
N VAL A 175 0.23 12.61 -3.20
CA VAL A 175 -0.14 11.30 -3.76
C VAL A 175 -1.59 11.30 -4.23
N ILE A 176 -2.49 11.95 -3.50
CA ILE A 176 -3.90 12.05 -3.88
C ILE A 176 -4.05 12.85 -5.18
N ILE A 177 -3.39 14.00 -5.30
CA ILE A 177 -3.43 14.83 -6.52
C ILE A 177 -2.83 14.05 -7.70
N LEU A 178 -1.72 13.35 -7.49
CA LEU A 178 -1.08 12.51 -8.50
C LEU A 178 -2.03 11.40 -8.98
N ALA A 179 -2.64 10.65 -8.05
CA ALA A 179 -3.58 9.58 -8.39
C ALA A 179 -4.82 10.08 -9.15
N ILE A 180 -5.40 11.22 -8.74
CA ILE A 180 -6.53 11.84 -9.46
C ILE A 180 -6.09 12.24 -10.87
N THR A 181 -4.91 12.84 -11.02
CA THR A 181 -4.37 13.27 -12.31
C THR A 181 -4.11 12.08 -13.23
N GLU A 182 -3.58 10.98 -12.71
CA GLU A 182 -3.39 9.73 -13.45
C GLU A 182 -4.73 9.16 -13.93
N ILE A 183 -5.73 9.06 -13.06
CA ILE A 183 -7.06 8.54 -13.42
C ILE A 183 -7.69 9.41 -14.51
N VAL A 184 -7.66 10.74 -14.35
CA VAL A 184 -8.23 11.67 -15.34
C VAL A 184 -7.47 11.60 -16.66
N GLY A 185 -6.14 11.58 -16.63
CA GLY A 185 -5.29 11.49 -17.82
C GLY A 185 -5.53 10.20 -18.59
N VAL A 186 -5.55 9.07 -17.90
CA VAL A 186 -5.81 7.75 -18.48
C VAL A 186 -7.23 7.69 -19.06
N HIS A 187 -8.25 8.12 -18.31
CA HIS A 187 -9.64 7.99 -18.75
C HIS A 187 -10.03 8.95 -19.88
N TYR A 188 -9.61 10.23 -19.80
CA TYR A 188 -10.06 11.29 -20.72
C TYR A 188 -9.05 11.64 -21.82
N VAL A 189 -7.73 11.57 -21.55
CA VAL A 189 -6.70 11.95 -22.55
C VAL A 189 -6.31 10.75 -23.41
N TYR A 190 -6.02 9.61 -22.78
CA TYR A 190 -5.70 8.37 -23.49
C TYR A 190 -6.96 7.66 -24.01
N GLY A 191 -8.05 7.71 -23.24
CA GLY A 191 -9.37 7.23 -23.63
C GLY A 191 -9.63 5.78 -23.21
N ALA A 192 -10.72 5.58 -22.48
CA ALA A 192 -11.18 4.28 -21.99
C ALA A 192 -11.18 3.12 -23.02
N PRO A 193 -11.66 3.30 -24.28
CA PRO A 193 -11.65 2.20 -25.26
C PRO A 193 -10.24 1.84 -25.74
N MET A 194 -9.28 2.78 -25.69
CA MET A 194 -7.90 2.49 -26.07
C MET A 194 -7.18 1.69 -24.98
N ILE A 195 -7.47 1.95 -23.70
CA ILE A 195 -6.98 1.13 -22.57
C ILE A 195 -7.58 -0.27 -22.60
N SER A 196 -8.90 -0.41 -22.81
CA SER A 196 -9.50 -1.74 -22.90
C SER A 196 -8.90 -2.55 -24.05
N THR A 197 -8.53 -1.88 -25.14
CA THR A 197 -7.85 -2.48 -26.28
C THR A 197 -6.38 -2.79 -25.97
N ALA A 198 -5.65 -1.90 -25.29
CA ALA A 198 -4.26 -2.15 -24.89
C ALA A 198 -4.15 -3.33 -23.89
N ILE A 199 -5.07 -3.41 -22.93
CA ILE A 199 -5.21 -4.57 -22.03
C ILE A 199 -5.60 -5.83 -22.83
N ALA A 200 -6.37 -5.67 -23.90
CA ALA A 200 -6.75 -6.79 -24.78
C ALA A 200 -5.60 -7.32 -25.66
N PHE A 201 -4.73 -6.44 -26.16
CA PHE A 201 -3.62 -6.74 -27.09
C PHE A 201 -2.28 -7.04 -26.42
N GLY A 202 -2.14 -6.76 -25.12
CA GLY A 202 -1.00 -7.20 -24.32
C GLY A 202 -0.97 -8.70 -24.02
N ALA A 203 -1.96 -9.46 -24.53
CA ALA A 203 -2.13 -10.91 -24.43
C ALA A 203 -1.80 -11.62 -25.75
#